data_AF-A0A842THP6-F1
#
_entry.id   AF-A0A842THP6-F1
#
_cell.length_a   1.000
_cell.length_b   1.000
_cell.length_c   1.000
_cell.angle_alpha   90.00
_cell.angle_beta   90.00
_cell.angle_gamma   90.00
#
_symmetry.space_group_name_H-M   'P 1'
#
loop_
_entity.id
_entity.type
_entity.pdbx_description
1 polymer ?
#
loop_
_entity_poly.entity_id
_entity_poly.type
_entity_poly.pdbx_seq_one_letter_code
_entity_poly.pdbx_strand_id
1 'polypeptide(L)'
;MLNSVIILKNDSGVCLYSNNYELDFDSTLFSGFLTAVQNFAENLKIGRLTNFITNDKIIVLTSTENVVVSLIIDLKDNEEEWMGKAYTIAEKFEEKYDLENWTGDISLFRGFTEDLDEILESEEEILLMDVAKWARKEFGGELQVNAVLRPRKDIPKMKVDIVLDRGEIEPSKLHNKLSLKRFEGLKRDIIFIKLVDGIVGRGDIKDFIQDIQEFGLENIDEAGEEIFPYFPKMAVIIGRDYSSTVKDLEDELYSKKNDKHFIQSKYLKLNMFPAPLRKFEVFNCFIEYWSWKKPYPKRIFK
;
A
#
# COMPACT_ATOMS: atom_id res chain seq x y z
N MET A 1 5.18 -12.99 6.29
CA MET A 1 4.10 -13.03 5.31
C MET A 1 3.21 -14.25 5.58
N LEU A 2 1.91 -14.12 5.33
CA LEU A 2 1.00 -15.27 5.37
C LEU A 2 1.23 -16.17 4.16
N ASN A 3 1.41 -17.46 4.41
CA ASN A 3 1.64 -18.45 3.39
C ASN A 3 0.36 -19.27 3.10
N SER A 4 -0.39 -19.62 4.15
CA SER A 4 -1.61 -20.41 4.03
C SER A 4 -2.57 -20.18 5.21
N VAL A 5 -3.86 -20.34 4.94
CA VAL A 5 -4.96 -20.36 5.91
C VAL A 5 -5.71 -21.67 5.77
N ILE A 6 -5.97 -22.33 6.89
CA ILE A 6 -6.71 -23.60 6.93
C ILE A 6 -7.71 -23.54 8.07
N ILE A 7 -8.97 -23.87 7.78
CA ILE A 7 -10.05 -23.90 8.77
C ILE A 7 -10.56 -25.35 8.83
N LEU A 8 -10.48 -25.93 10.01
CA LEU A 8 -10.89 -27.31 10.29
C LEU A 8 -12.11 -27.29 11.19
N LYS A 9 -12.99 -28.28 11.01
CA LYS A 9 -14.04 -28.55 12.01
C LYS A 9 -13.40 -29.15 13.27
N ASN A 10 -13.66 -28.55 14.41
CA ASN A 10 -12.97 -28.84 15.67
C ASN A 10 -13.18 -30.29 16.15
N ASP A 11 -14.38 -30.85 15.95
CA ASP A 11 -14.72 -32.20 16.43
C ASP A 11 -14.21 -33.36 15.55
N SER A 12 -13.96 -33.09 14.27
CA SER A 12 -13.73 -34.13 13.25
C SER A 12 -12.44 -33.93 12.47
N GLY A 13 -11.82 -32.75 12.53
CA GLY A 13 -10.62 -32.43 11.78
C GLY A 13 -10.84 -32.25 10.28
N VAL A 14 -12.09 -32.23 9.83
CA VAL A 14 -12.42 -32.05 8.41
C VAL A 14 -12.00 -30.67 7.97
N CYS A 15 -11.22 -30.57 6.89
CA CYS A 15 -10.84 -29.31 6.28
C CYS A 15 -12.08 -28.65 5.63
N LEU A 16 -12.60 -27.60 6.27
CA LEU A 16 -13.77 -26.85 5.81
C LEU A 16 -13.37 -25.81 4.76
N TYR A 17 -12.20 -25.19 4.93
CA TYR A 17 -11.70 -24.18 4.03
C TYR A 17 -10.17 -24.17 4.04
N SER A 18 -9.57 -23.90 2.88
CA SER A 18 -8.14 -23.71 2.75
C SER A 18 -7.85 -22.68 1.67
N ASN A 19 -6.94 -21.74 1.96
CA ASN A 19 -6.39 -20.82 0.98
C ASN A 19 -4.86 -20.86 1.06
N ASN A 20 -4.21 -21.21 -0.05
CA ASN A 20 -2.76 -21.35 -0.16
C ASN A 20 -2.23 -20.23 -1.06
N TYR A 21 -1.35 -19.39 -0.53
CA TYR A 21 -0.77 -18.26 -1.27
C TYR A 21 0.56 -18.67 -1.93
N GLU A 22 1.57 -19.01 -1.13
CA GLU A 22 2.91 -19.36 -1.61
C GLU A 22 3.26 -20.84 -1.45
N LEU A 23 2.69 -21.49 -0.42
CA LEU A 23 2.97 -22.89 -0.14
C LEU A 23 1.99 -23.78 -0.90
N ASP A 24 2.52 -24.62 -1.79
CA ASP A 24 1.74 -25.67 -2.43
C ASP A 24 1.86 -26.97 -1.61
N PHE A 25 0.82 -27.27 -0.84
CA PHE A 25 0.69 -28.55 -0.13
C PHE A 25 -0.77 -28.98 -0.03
N ASP A 26 -0.95 -30.27 0.25
CA ASP A 26 -2.27 -30.86 0.47
C ASP A 26 -2.83 -30.45 1.85
N SER A 27 -3.77 -29.52 1.85
CA SER A 27 -4.44 -29.03 3.06
C SER A 27 -5.20 -30.13 3.80
N THR A 28 -5.64 -31.19 3.13
CA THR A 28 -6.30 -32.35 3.76
C THR A 28 -5.29 -33.22 4.51
N LEU A 29 -4.10 -33.41 3.93
CA LEU A 29 -3.01 -34.11 4.63
C LEU A 29 -2.58 -33.32 5.87
N PHE A 30 -2.43 -32.00 5.73
CA PHE A 30 -2.07 -31.13 6.84
C PHE A 30 -3.16 -31.12 7.92
N SER A 31 -4.44 -31.13 7.54
CA SER A 31 -5.54 -31.17 8.51
C SER A 31 -5.52 -32.47 9.31
N GLY A 32 -5.31 -33.61 8.64
CA GLY A 32 -5.15 -34.91 9.30
C GLY A 32 -3.95 -34.96 10.26
N PHE A 33 -2.81 -34.38 9.88
CA PHE A 33 -1.66 -34.22 10.76
C PHE A 33 -2.03 -33.38 11.99
N LEU A 34 -2.62 -32.20 11.80
CA LEU A 34 -2.93 -31.27 12.88
C LEU A 34 -3.88 -31.91 13.90
N THR A 35 -4.94 -32.56 13.44
CA THR A 35 -5.88 -33.29 14.30
C THR A 35 -5.19 -34.41 15.08
N ALA A 36 -4.30 -35.18 14.44
CA ALA A 36 -3.56 -36.24 15.12
C ALA A 36 -2.66 -35.67 16.23
N VAL A 37 -1.96 -34.56 15.97
CA VAL A 37 -1.08 -33.92 16.95
C VAL A 37 -1.88 -33.30 18.10
N GLN A 38 -2.99 -32.63 17.81
CA GLN A 38 -3.87 -32.07 18.85
C GLN A 38 -4.43 -33.18 19.76
N ASN A 39 -4.97 -34.24 19.17
CA ASN A 39 -5.46 -35.40 19.92
C ASN A 39 -4.35 -36.04 20.77
N PHE A 40 -3.12 -36.10 20.25
CA PHE A 40 -1.99 -36.61 21.01
C PHE A 40 -1.66 -35.73 22.22
N ALA A 41 -1.60 -34.41 22.05
CA ALA A 41 -1.33 -33.46 23.13
C ALA A 41 -2.41 -33.49 24.23
N GLU A 42 -3.68 -33.58 23.83
CA GLU A 42 -4.81 -33.68 24.75
C GLU A 42 -4.79 -34.99 25.55
N ASN A 43 -4.52 -36.12 24.89
CA ASN A 43 -4.40 -37.43 25.55
C ASN A 43 -3.24 -37.48 26.56
N LEU A 44 -2.15 -36.75 26.29
CA LEU A 44 -1.04 -36.61 27.23
C LEU A 44 -1.29 -35.58 28.33
N LYS A 45 -2.44 -34.87 28.32
CA LYS A 45 -2.77 -33.78 29.25
C LYS A 45 -1.74 -32.65 29.24
N ILE A 46 -1.12 -32.40 28.10
CA ILE A 46 -0.14 -31.32 27.90
C ILE A 46 -0.85 -30.00 27.58
N GLY A 47 -2.15 -30.06 27.29
CA GLY A 47 -2.96 -28.92 26.88
C GLY A 47 -3.19 -28.93 25.36
N ARG A 48 -3.66 -27.80 24.83
CA ARG A 48 -3.86 -27.60 23.38
C ARG A 48 -2.64 -26.89 22.80
N LEU A 49 -2.34 -27.20 21.54
CA LEU A 49 -1.32 -26.48 20.80
C LEU A 49 -1.85 -25.12 20.35
N THR A 50 -1.14 -24.06 20.72
CA THR A 50 -1.41 -22.68 20.27
C THR A 50 -0.52 -22.28 19.10
N ASN A 51 0.69 -22.83 19.04
CA ASN A 51 1.62 -22.66 17.94
C ASN A 51 2.57 -23.86 17.87
N PHE A 52 3.26 -23.99 16.74
CA PHE A 52 4.51 -24.74 16.67
C PHE A 52 5.39 -24.19 15.54
N ILE A 53 6.69 -24.35 15.70
CA ILE A 53 7.70 -23.74 14.82
C ILE A 53 8.45 -24.84 14.08
N THR A 54 8.63 -24.67 12.78
CA THR A 54 9.52 -25.46 11.93
C THR A 54 10.80 -24.68 11.65
N ASN A 55 11.75 -25.27 10.92
CA ASN A 55 12.98 -24.57 10.57
C ASN A 55 12.75 -23.31 9.71
N ASP A 56 11.61 -23.20 9.02
CA ASP A 56 11.37 -22.16 8.02
C ASP A 56 10.08 -21.35 8.26
N LYS A 57 9.13 -21.89 9.05
CA LYS A 57 7.77 -21.35 9.20
C LYS A 57 7.26 -21.48 10.63
N ILE A 58 6.36 -20.58 11.01
CA ILE A 58 5.55 -20.66 12.23
C ILE A 58 4.15 -21.07 11.85
N ILE A 59 3.59 -22.05 12.56
CA ILE A 59 2.19 -22.44 12.45
C ILE A 59 1.48 -21.90 13.68
N VAL A 60 0.57 -20.96 13.48
CA VAL A 60 -0.28 -20.39 14.52
C VAL A 60 -1.61 -21.12 14.50
N LEU A 61 -2.10 -21.50 15.68
CA LEU A 61 -3.34 -22.23 15.87
C LEU A 61 -4.25 -21.47 16.80
N THR A 62 -5.51 -21.34 16.40
CA THR A 62 -6.57 -20.84 17.28
C THR A 62 -7.76 -21.77 17.17
N SER A 63 -8.42 -22.02 18.29
CA SER A 63 -9.57 -22.91 18.34
C SER A 63 -10.71 -22.23 19.07
N THR A 64 -11.88 -22.29 18.45
CA THR A 64 -13.17 -21.88 19.01
C THR A 64 -13.98 -23.14 19.34
N GLU A 65 -15.29 -23.01 19.52
CA GLU A 65 -16.15 -24.16 19.80
C GLU A 65 -16.26 -25.09 18.59
N ASN A 66 -16.46 -24.53 17.39
CA ASN A 66 -16.78 -25.30 16.19
C ASN A 66 -15.60 -25.45 15.22
N VAL A 67 -14.62 -24.54 15.24
CA VAL A 67 -13.48 -24.59 14.32
C VAL A 67 -12.10 -24.49 14.97
N VAL A 68 -11.11 -24.98 14.23
CA VAL A 68 -9.68 -24.71 14.43
C VAL A 68 -9.17 -23.98 13.21
N VAL A 69 -8.62 -22.78 13.42
CA VAL A 69 -7.94 -22.00 12.39
C VAL A 69 -6.45 -22.19 12.52
N SER A 70 -5.79 -22.53 11.42
CA SER A 70 -4.35 -22.63 11.29
C SER A 70 -3.84 -21.64 10.26
N LEU A 71 -2.90 -20.79 10.67
CA LEU A 71 -2.16 -19.88 9.80
C LEU A 71 -0.71 -20.31 9.71
N ILE A 72 -0.17 -20.36 8.49
CA ILE A 72 1.25 -20.62 8.26
C ILE A 72 1.91 -19.30 7.88
N ILE A 73 2.88 -18.86 8.67
CA ILE A 73 3.54 -17.54 8.53
C ILE A 73 5.07 -17.69 8.51
N ASP A 74 5.78 -16.63 8.14
CA ASP A 74 7.25 -16.63 8.14
C ASP A 74 7.81 -16.46 9.56
N LEU A 75 9.03 -16.97 9.80
CA LEU A 75 9.73 -16.83 11.08
C LEU A 75 9.97 -15.38 11.53
N LYS A 76 9.92 -14.42 10.61
CA LYS A 76 10.15 -12.99 10.88
C LYS A 76 8.88 -12.24 11.34
N ASP A 77 7.72 -12.87 11.23
CA ASP A 77 6.46 -12.22 11.55
C ASP A 77 6.16 -12.24 13.04
N ASN A 78 5.32 -11.31 13.48
CA ASN A 78 4.84 -11.26 14.85
C ASN A 78 3.73 -12.31 15.07
N GLU A 79 4.06 -13.38 15.79
CA GLU A 79 3.13 -14.46 16.10
C GLU A 79 1.86 -13.99 16.82
N GLU A 80 1.98 -13.06 17.78
CA GLU A 80 0.83 -12.58 18.56
C GLU A 80 -0.19 -11.84 17.69
N GLU A 81 0.29 -11.04 16.73
CA GLU A 81 -0.58 -10.35 15.76
C GLU A 81 -1.37 -11.36 14.92
N TRP A 82 -0.69 -12.38 14.41
CA TRP A 82 -1.31 -13.43 13.61
C TRP A 82 -2.26 -14.30 14.41
N MET A 83 -2.01 -14.50 15.71
CA MET A 83 -2.92 -15.19 16.61
C MET A 83 -4.23 -14.40 16.76
N GLY A 84 -4.15 -13.06 16.88
CA GLY A 84 -5.33 -12.19 16.86
C GLY A 84 -6.12 -12.26 15.55
N LYS A 85 -5.44 -12.31 14.40
CA LYS A 85 -6.09 -12.50 13.09
C LYS A 85 -6.73 -13.90 12.98
N ALA A 86 -6.05 -14.95 13.42
CA ALA A 86 -6.59 -16.31 13.43
C ALA A 86 -7.88 -16.42 14.25
N TYR A 87 -7.93 -15.75 15.40
CA TYR A 87 -9.13 -15.66 16.23
C TYR A 87 -10.27 -14.92 15.51
N THR A 88 -9.99 -13.77 14.92
CA THR A 88 -10.97 -12.98 14.15
C THR A 88 -11.54 -13.78 12.96
N ILE A 89 -10.67 -14.54 12.27
CA ILE A 89 -11.07 -15.46 11.20
C ILE A 89 -12.03 -16.53 11.74
N ALA A 90 -11.71 -17.13 12.89
CA ALA A 90 -12.53 -18.18 13.50
C ALA A 90 -13.93 -17.66 13.85
N GLU A 91 -14.02 -16.52 14.55
CA GLU A 91 -15.29 -15.89 14.92
C GLU A 91 -16.12 -15.57 13.67
N LYS A 92 -15.51 -14.91 12.67
CA LYS A 92 -16.22 -14.53 11.45
C LYS A 92 -16.73 -15.73 10.66
N PHE A 93 -15.97 -16.83 10.66
CA PHE A 93 -16.36 -18.06 9.99
C PHE A 93 -17.58 -18.71 10.67
N GLU A 94 -17.58 -18.80 12.00
CA GLU A 94 -18.71 -19.34 12.77
C GLU A 94 -19.95 -18.43 12.74
N GLU A 95 -19.77 -17.11 12.66
CA GLU A 95 -20.88 -16.17 12.45
C GLU A 95 -21.55 -16.35 11.08
N LYS A 96 -20.75 -16.63 10.04
CA LYS A 96 -21.24 -16.72 8.66
C LYS A 96 -21.88 -18.07 8.34
N TYR A 97 -21.39 -19.16 8.93
CA TYR A 97 -21.81 -20.51 8.57
C TYR A 97 -22.33 -21.30 9.77
N ASP A 98 -23.50 -21.92 9.61
CA ASP A 98 -24.05 -22.86 10.59
C ASP A 98 -23.32 -24.21 10.49
N LEU A 99 -22.43 -24.45 11.45
CA LEU A 99 -21.62 -25.68 11.53
C LEU A 99 -22.29 -26.80 12.32
N GLU A 100 -23.29 -26.50 13.13
CA GLU A 100 -24.03 -27.49 13.92
C GLU A 100 -24.93 -28.34 13.02
N ASN A 101 -25.59 -27.70 12.04
CA ASN A 101 -26.49 -28.37 11.10
C ASN A 101 -25.83 -28.68 9.75
N TRP A 102 -24.51 -28.53 9.65
CA TRP A 102 -23.78 -28.75 8.40
C TRP A 102 -23.81 -30.23 7.96
N THR A 103 -24.20 -30.48 6.70
CA THR A 103 -24.41 -31.83 6.16
C THR A 103 -23.19 -32.44 5.45
N GLY A 104 -22.02 -31.80 5.54
CA GLY A 104 -20.79 -32.28 4.91
C GLY A 104 -20.44 -31.66 3.55
N ASP A 105 -21.24 -30.72 3.02
CA ASP A 105 -20.91 -30.03 1.77
C ASP A 105 -19.89 -28.91 2.01
N ILE A 106 -18.64 -29.16 1.63
CA ILE A 106 -17.52 -28.22 1.79
C ILE A 106 -17.61 -27.05 0.80
N SER A 107 -18.35 -27.21 -0.32
CA SER A 107 -18.41 -26.17 -1.35
C SER A 107 -19.05 -24.87 -0.88
N LEU A 108 -19.88 -24.94 0.18
CA LEU A 108 -20.52 -23.81 0.84
C LEU A 108 -19.53 -22.78 1.40
N PHE A 109 -18.33 -23.22 1.80
CA PHE A 109 -17.34 -22.36 2.45
C PHE A 109 -16.44 -21.61 1.46
N ARG A 110 -16.52 -21.92 0.15
CA ARG A 110 -15.68 -21.27 -0.88
C ARG A 110 -15.86 -19.74 -0.92
N GLY A 111 -17.04 -19.25 -0.55
CA GLY A 111 -17.35 -17.82 -0.49
C GLY A 111 -16.73 -17.08 0.70
N PHE A 112 -15.93 -17.75 1.54
CA PHE A 112 -15.25 -17.11 2.68
C PHE A 112 -13.99 -16.34 2.26
N THR A 113 -13.49 -16.51 1.03
CA THR A 113 -12.30 -15.80 0.56
C THR A 113 -12.46 -14.28 0.66
N GLU A 114 -13.65 -13.75 0.37
CA GLU A 114 -13.92 -12.31 0.46
C GLU A 114 -13.81 -11.77 1.90
N ASP A 115 -14.37 -12.49 2.88
CA ASP A 115 -14.24 -12.10 4.30
C ASP A 115 -12.80 -12.27 4.79
N LEU A 116 -12.12 -13.32 4.33
CA LEU A 116 -10.72 -13.56 4.68
C LEU A 116 -9.85 -12.39 4.21
N ASP A 117 -10.02 -11.95 2.95
CA ASP A 117 -9.26 -10.84 2.40
C ASP A 117 -9.53 -9.55 3.21
N GLU A 118 -10.78 -9.28 3.60
CA GLU A 118 -11.14 -8.15 4.47
C GLU A 118 -10.45 -8.21 5.86
N ILE A 119 -10.34 -9.39 6.47
CA ILE A 119 -9.68 -9.57 7.77
C ILE A 119 -8.15 -9.42 7.64
N LEU A 120 -7.59 -9.84 6.51
CA LEU A 120 -6.15 -9.82 6.28
C LEU A 120 -5.62 -8.44 5.89
N GLU A 121 -6.47 -7.57 5.31
CA GLU A 121 -6.12 -6.17 5.05
C GLU A 121 -5.66 -5.47 6.34
N SER A 122 -4.43 -4.95 6.31
CA SER A 122 -3.86 -4.20 7.43
C SER A 122 -4.52 -2.83 7.61
N GLU A 123 -4.46 -2.25 8.82
CA GLU A 123 -4.92 -0.87 9.04
C GLU A 123 -4.26 0.15 8.10
N GLU A 124 -2.98 -0.09 7.75
CA GLU A 124 -2.23 0.71 6.79
C GLU A 124 -2.81 0.59 5.37
N GLU A 125 -3.17 -0.63 4.93
CA GLU A 125 -3.81 -0.88 3.63
C GLU A 125 -5.21 -0.29 3.57
N ILE A 126 -6.00 -0.44 4.64
CA ILE A 126 -7.32 0.19 4.76
C ILE A 126 -7.20 1.72 4.63
N LEU A 127 -6.24 2.33 5.34
CA LEU A 127 -5.98 3.76 5.23
C LEU A 127 -5.56 4.15 3.82
N LEU A 128 -4.65 3.40 3.20
CA LEU A 128 -4.19 3.64 1.83
C LEU A 128 -5.36 3.61 0.84
N MET A 129 -6.26 2.64 0.96
CA MET A 129 -7.43 2.51 0.09
C MET A 129 -8.46 3.61 0.33
N ASP A 130 -8.70 4.00 1.58
CA ASP A 130 -9.56 5.14 1.94
C ASP A 130 -9.01 6.44 1.33
N VAL A 131 -7.70 6.67 1.46
CA VAL A 131 -7.00 7.83 0.90
C VAL A 131 -7.05 7.80 -0.62
N ALA A 132 -6.84 6.64 -1.26
CA ALA A 132 -6.89 6.49 -2.70
C ALA A 132 -8.29 6.79 -3.28
N LYS A 133 -9.35 6.29 -2.63
CA LYS A 133 -10.75 6.59 -2.98
C LYS A 133 -11.04 8.09 -2.87
N TRP A 134 -10.62 8.71 -1.77
CA TRP A 134 -10.77 10.16 -1.60
C TRP A 134 -9.99 10.94 -2.66
N ALA A 135 -8.73 10.60 -2.90
CA ALA A 135 -7.86 11.32 -3.82
C ALA A 135 -8.40 11.26 -5.26
N ARG A 136 -8.91 10.10 -5.69
CA ARG A 136 -9.59 9.96 -6.98
C ARG A 136 -10.83 10.85 -7.08
N LYS A 137 -11.60 10.99 -5.99
CA LYS A 137 -12.77 11.87 -5.95
C LYS A 137 -12.40 13.35 -5.96
N GLU A 138 -11.37 13.73 -5.21
CA GLU A 138 -10.92 15.13 -5.05
C GLU A 138 -10.19 15.64 -6.29
N PHE A 139 -9.27 14.84 -6.83
CA PHE A 139 -8.37 15.28 -7.90
C PHE A 139 -8.72 14.72 -9.28
N GLY A 140 -9.48 13.62 -9.35
CA GLY A 140 -9.77 12.89 -10.59
C GLY A 140 -8.58 12.07 -11.11
N GLY A 141 -8.74 11.50 -12.30
CA GLY A 141 -7.69 10.75 -13.00
C GLY A 141 -7.72 9.23 -12.81
N GLU A 142 -6.85 8.56 -13.55
CA GLU A 142 -6.56 7.12 -13.41
C GLU A 142 -5.69 6.89 -12.18
N LEU A 143 -6.07 5.91 -11.37
CA LEU A 143 -5.50 5.63 -10.05
C LEU A 143 -4.56 4.44 -10.11
N GLN A 144 -3.36 4.60 -9.58
CA GLN A 144 -2.42 3.51 -9.30
C GLN A 144 -1.97 3.59 -7.85
N VAL A 145 -1.99 2.46 -7.14
CA VAL A 145 -1.59 2.34 -5.73
C VAL A 145 -0.28 1.56 -5.65
N ASN A 146 0.59 1.89 -4.68
CA ASN A 146 1.91 1.28 -4.50
C ASN A 146 2.80 1.33 -5.76
N ALA A 147 2.74 2.44 -6.50
CA ALA A 147 3.47 2.61 -7.74
C ALA A 147 4.98 2.61 -7.50
N VAL A 148 5.72 1.79 -8.26
CA VAL A 148 7.18 1.78 -8.25
C VAL A 148 7.67 2.53 -9.48
N LEU A 149 8.19 3.73 -9.26
CA LEU A 149 8.67 4.61 -10.32
C LEU A 149 10.18 4.48 -10.47
N ARG A 150 10.65 4.51 -11.72
CA ARG A 150 12.08 4.52 -12.04
C ARG A 150 12.52 5.97 -12.24
N PRO A 151 13.29 6.57 -11.33
CA PRO A 151 13.96 7.84 -11.61
C PRO A 151 15.03 7.64 -12.70
N ARG A 152 15.78 8.71 -12.99
CA ARG A 152 16.87 8.72 -13.97
C ARG A 152 17.90 7.59 -13.72
N LYS A 153 18.64 7.19 -14.77
CA LYS A 153 19.69 6.15 -14.69
C LYS A 153 20.55 6.30 -13.42
N ASP A 154 20.82 5.16 -12.77
CA ASP A 154 21.65 5.03 -11.55
C ASP A 154 21.03 5.51 -10.22
N ILE A 155 19.75 5.89 -10.20
CA ILE A 155 19.03 6.25 -8.97
C ILE A 155 18.11 5.09 -8.52
N PRO A 156 18.06 4.76 -7.21
CA PRO A 156 17.13 3.75 -6.69
C PRO A 156 15.68 4.02 -7.09
N LYS A 157 14.91 2.95 -7.35
CA LYS A 157 13.47 3.06 -7.64
C LYS A 157 12.77 3.73 -6.45
N MET A 158 11.88 4.67 -6.75
CA MET A 158 11.04 5.33 -5.75
C MET A 158 9.71 4.59 -5.64
N LYS A 159 9.26 4.30 -4.42
CA LYS A 159 7.90 3.86 -4.18
C LYS A 159 7.03 5.08 -3.87
N VAL A 160 5.96 5.26 -4.62
CA VAL A 160 4.94 6.28 -4.39
C VAL A 160 3.65 5.56 -3.98
N ASP A 161 3.04 5.99 -2.88
CA ASP A 161 1.90 5.28 -2.31
C ASP A 161 0.69 5.36 -3.24
N ILE A 162 0.41 6.54 -3.82
CA ILE A 162 -0.62 6.70 -4.86
C ILE A 162 -0.13 7.62 -5.98
N VAL A 163 -0.39 7.22 -7.22
CA VAL A 163 -0.21 8.04 -8.42
C VAL A 163 -1.58 8.25 -9.08
N LEU A 164 -1.89 9.52 -9.39
CA LEU A 164 -3.07 9.89 -10.18
C LEU A 164 -2.61 10.50 -11.49
N ASP A 165 -3.11 9.95 -12.61
CA ASP A 165 -2.89 10.49 -13.95
C ASP A 165 -4.17 11.11 -14.49
N ARG A 166 -4.17 12.44 -14.63
CA ARG A 166 -5.33 13.21 -15.10
C ARG A 166 -5.34 13.41 -16.61
N GLY A 167 -4.47 12.70 -17.33
CA GLY A 167 -4.35 12.77 -18.78
C GLY A 167 -3.50 13.95 -19.25
N GLU A 168 -3.72 14.37 -20.49
CA GLU A 168 -2.97 15.47 -21.10
C GLU A 168 -3.45 16.85 -20.63
N ILE A 169 -2.50 17.73 -20.34
CA ILE A 169 -2.74 19.13 -20.05
C ILE A 169 -3.18 19.82 -21.34
N GLU A 170 -4.32 20.51 -21.28
CA GLU A 170 -4.83 21.28 -22.41
C GLU A 170 -3.78 22.28 -22.92
N PRO A 171 -3.49 22.31 -24.24
CA PRO A 171 -2.50 23.21 -24.84
C PRO A 171 -2.74 24.70 -24.57
N SER A 172 -3.98 25.10 -24.28
CA SER A 172 -4.38 26.48 -23.95
C SER A 172 -3.90 26.94 -22.57
N LYS A 173 -3.75 26.01 -21.61
CA LYS A 173 -3.23 26.28 -20.26
C LYS A 173 -1.71 26.36 -20.22
N LEU A 174 -1.07 26.10 -21.35
CA LEU A 174 0.37 26.08 -21.47
C LEU A 174 0.84 27.37 -22.13
N HIS A 175 1.43 28.26 -21.32
CA HIS A 175 1.88 29.60 -21.75
C HIS A 175 2.95 29.62 -22.86
N ASN A 176 3.48 28.47 -23.30
CA ASN A 176 4.46 28.40 -24.39
C ASN A 176 4.25 27.14 -25.27
N LYS A 177 3.58 27.32 -26.42
CA LYS A 177 3.32 26.24 -27.41
C LYS A 177 4.59 25.62 -28.02
N LEU A 178 5.71 26.36 -28.04
CA LEU A 178 6.97 25.94 -28.65
C LEU A 178 7.77 24.93 -27.82
N SER A 179 7.63 24.92 -26.48
CA SER A 179 8.35 23.99 -25.61
C SER A 179 7.74 22.58 -25.59
N LEU A 180 6.42 22.45 -25.80
CA LEU A 180 5.71 21.17 -25.60
C LEU A 180 5.90 20.14 -26.71
N LYS A 181 6.15 20.58 -27.94
CA LYS A 181 6.46 19.65 -29.04
C LYS A 181 7.74 18.86 -28.79
N ARG A 182 8.64 19.35 -27.93
CA ARG A 182 9.91 18.69 -27.60
C ARG A 182 9.86 17.84 -26.33
N PHE A 183 8.78 17.92 -25.55
CA PHE A 183 8.73 17.35 -24.21
C PHE A 183 7.37 16.69 -23.96
N GLU A 184 7.14 15.55 -24.63
CA GLU A 184 5.91 14.76 -24.46
C GLU A 184 5.69 14.33 -23.00
N GLY A 185 6.79 14.08 -22.29
CA GLY A 185 6.84 14.00 -20.83
C GLY A 185 5.93 15.02 -20.13
N LEU A 186 6.15 16.31 -20.38
CA LEU A 186 5.51 17.36 -19.59
C LEU A 186 4.06 17.65 -19.98
N LYS A 187 3.50 16.88 -20.92
CA LYS A 187 2.09 17.00 -21.30
C LYS A 187 1.17 16.31 -20.30
N ARG A 188 1.64 15.38 -19.46
CA ARG A 188 0.76 14.69 -18.51
C ARG A 188 0.59 15.47 -17.21
N ASP A 189 -0.63 15.43 -16.69
CA ASP A 189 -1.00 16.03 -15.42
C ASP A 189 -1.04 14.97 -14.32
N ILE A 190 0.13 14.73 -13.74
CA ILE A 190 0.33 13.66 -12.76
C ILE A 190 0.45 14.22 -11.34
N ILE A 191 -0.17 13.52 -10.40
CA ILE A 191 -0.11 13.81 -8.97
C ILE A 191 0.52 12.61 -8.26
N PHE A 192 1.50 12.88 -7.42
CA PHE A 192 2.05 11.89 -6.49
C PHE A 192 1.52 12.15 -5.09
N ILE A 193 1.16 11.08 -4.39
CA ILE A 193 0.68 11.16 -3.02
C ILE A 193 1.53 10.24 -2.15
N LYS A 194 2.07 10.83 -1.07
CA LYS A 194 2.75 10.11 0.03
C LYS A 194 1.80 10.03 1.21
N LEU A 195 1.60 8.81 1.71
CA LEU A 195 0.86 8.52 2.93
C LEU A 195 1.83 8.19 4.06
N VAL A 196 1.59 8.81 5.22
CA VAL A 196 2.29 8.53 6.48
C VAL A 196 1.23 8.19 7.52
N ASP A 197 1.14 6.92 7.94
CA ASP A 197 0.21 6.52 9.00
C ASP A 197 0.74 6.92 10.38
N GLY A 198 0.69 8.22 10.66
CA GLY A 198 1.20 8.79 11.90
C GLY A 198 1.38 10.30 11.84
N ILE A 199 2.33 10.80 12.63
CA ILE A 199 2.70 12.21 12.67
C ILE A 199 3.77 12.45 11.59
N VAL A 200 3.43 13.27 10.60
CA VAL A 200 4.37 13.66 9.54
C VAL A 200 5.43 14.60 10.13
N GLY A 201 6.68 14.19 10.06
CA GLY A 201 7.85 14.95 10.50
C GLY A 201 8.55 15.70 9.37
N ARG A 202 9.60 16.44 9.74
CA ARG A 202 10.47 17.14 8.79
C ARG A 202 11.25 16.17 7.88
N GLY A 203 11.61 15.00 8.41
CA GLY A 203 12.31 13.95 7.66
C GLY A 203 11.45 13.44 6.50
N ASP A 204 10.22 13.00 6.79
CA ASP A 204 9.30 12.45 5.80
C ASP A 204 9.08 13.39 4.60
N ILE A 205 8.86 14.68 4.91
CA ILE A 205 8.67 15.71 3.88
C ILE A 205 9.95 15.92 3.07
N LYS A 206 11.10 15.96 3.73
CA LYS A 206 12.38 16.18 3.07
C LYS A 206 12.73 15.04 2.13
N ASP A 207 12.59 13.81 2.61
CA ASP A 207 12.95 12.62 1.85
C ASP A 207 12.04 12.51 0.62
N PHE A 208 10.72 12.67 0.79
CA PHE A 208 9.79 12.64 -0.32
C PHE A 208 10.04 13.75 -1.36
N ILE A 209 10.32 14.98 -0.92
CA ILE A 209 10.65 16.10 -1.82
C ILE A 209 11.96 15.82 -2.57
N GLN A 210 12.99 15.32 -1.88
CA GLN A 210 14.27 15.01 -2.49
C GLN A 210 14.10 13.95 -3.57
N ASP A 211 13.34 12.90 -3.31
CA ASP A 211 13.02 11.87 -4.28
C ASP A 211 12.30 12.46 -5.51
N ILE A 212 11.28 13.30 -5.31
CA ILE A 212 10.56 13.94 -6.42
C ILE A 212 11.48 14.82 -7.28
N GLN A 213 12.42 15.53 -6.66
CA GLN A 213 13.37 16.40 -7.38
C GLN A 213 14.28 15.64 -8.35
N GLU A 214 14.43 14.33 -8.13
CA GLU A 214 15.18 13.44 -9.00
C GLU A 214 14.40 13.02 -10.27
N PHE A 215 13.09 13.26 -10.32
CA PHE A 215 12.28 13.07 -11.51
C PHE A 215 12.41 14.26 -12.47
N GLY A 216 12.34 14.00 -13.76
CA GLY A 216 12.47 15.01 -14.81
C GLY A 216 12.53 14.36 -16.19
N LEU A 217 12.57 15.17 -17.24
CA LEU A 217 12.67 14.66 -18.61
C LEU A 217 14.02 13.96 -18.85
N GLU A 218 13.99 12.67 -19.15
CA GLU A 218 15.04 12.05 -19.96
C GLU A 218 14.39 11.51 -21.24
N ASN A 219 14.82 12.06 -22.38
CA ASN A 219 14.46 11.55 -23.69
C ASN A 219 15.03 10.13 -23.82
N ILE A 220 14.15 9.19 -24.21
CA ILE A 220 14.37 7.97 -25.00
C ILE A 220 15.80 7.44 -24.90
N ASP A 221 16.00 6.30 -24.22
CA ASP A 221 17.27 5.59 -24.36
C ASP A 221 17.45 5.10 -25.81
N GLU A 222 18.68 4.81 -26.22
CA GLU A 222 18.97 4.32 -27.58
C GLU A 222 18.24 2.99 -27.93
N ALA A 223 17.59 2.34 -26.95
CA ALA A 223 16.85 1.09 -27.08
C ALA A 223 15.33 1.27 -27.25
N GLY A 224 14.81 2.50 -27.17
CA GLY A 224 13.39 2.79 -27.35
C GLY A 224 12.49 2.39 -26.17
N GLU A 225 13.06 2.16 -24.98
CA GLU A 225 12.26 1.95 -23.77
C GLU A 225 11.76 3.31 -23.24
N GLU A 226 10.44 3.45 -23.03
CA GLU A 226 9.86 4.62 -22.39
C GLU A 226 10.35 4.70 -20.94
N ILE A 227 11.33 5.56 -20.70
CA ILE A 227 11.69 5.96 -19.35
C ILE A 227 10.52 6.80 -18.81
N PHE A 228 9.92 6.36 -17.72
CA PHE A 228 8.90 7.08 -16.99
C PHE A 228 9.57 7.99 -15.94
N PRO A 229 9.88 9.27 -16.22
CA PRO A 229 9.87 10.23 -15.13
C PRO A 229 9.14 11.49 -15.54
N TYR A 230 7.82 11.42 -15.51
CA TYR A 230 7.02 12.64 -15.49
C TYR A 230 7.29 13.36 -14.17
N PHE A 231 7.81 14.59 -14.26
CA PHE A 231 7.85 15.46 -13.09
C PHE A 231 6.41 15.80 -12.71
N PRO A 232 5.93 15.46 -11.49
CA PRO A 232 4.53 15.63 -11.13
C PRO A 232 4.16 17.11 -11.11
N LYS A 233 2.90 17.42 -11.38
CA LYS A 233 2.34 18.78 -11.21
C LYS A 233 2.02 19.08 -9.76
N MET A 234 1.73 18.05 -9.00
CA MET A 234 1.39 18.16 -7.61
C MET A 234 1.96 16.98 -6.83
N ALA A 235 2.50 17.28 -5.66
CA ALA A 235 2.88 16.31 -4.65
C ALA A 235 2.02 16.55 -3.42
N VAL A 236 1.28 15.53 -3.00
CA VAL A 236 0.41 15.60 -1.83
C VAL A 236 1.03 14.74 -0.74
N ILE A 237 1.21 15.32 0.44
CA ILE A 237 1.63 14.57 1.63
C ILE A 237 0.43 14.48 2.54
N ILE A 238 0.12 13.27 2.98
CA ILE A 238 -1.03 12.98 3.84
C ILE A 238 -0.53 12.26 5.07
N GLY A 239 -0.90 12.73 6.25
CA GLY A 239 -0.71 11.98 7.49
C GLY A 239 -1.81 12.22 8.49
N ARG A 240 -1.79 11.51 9.62
CA ARG A 240 -2.80 11.67 10.68
C ARG A 240 -2.69 13.04 11.32
N ASP A 241 -1.47 13.46 11.61
CA ASP A 241 -1.13 14.78 12.12
C ASP A 241 0.25 15.24 11.62
N TYR A 242 0.66 16.44 11.98
CA TYR A 242 1.94 17.02 11.59
C TYR A 242 2.71 17.52 12.80
N SER A 243 4.01 17.25 12.80
CA SER A 243 4.93 17.81 13.77
C SER A 243 4.92 19.34 13.73
N SER A 244 5.09 19.99 14.88
CA SER A 244 5.27 21.44 14.97
C SER A 244 6.43 21.95 14.12
N THR A 245 7.47 21.13 13.96
CA THR A 245 8.68 21.44 13.18
C THR A 245 8.46 21.49 11.66
N VAL A 246 7.31 21.03 11.17
CA VAL A 246 6.96 21.13 9.74
C VAL A 246 6.71 22.58 9.33
N LYS A 247 6.30 23.46 10.25
CA LYS A 247 6.12 24.88 9.95
C LYS A 247 7.45 25.58 9.64
N ASP A 248 8.54 25.08 10.21
CA ASP A 248 9.89 25.66 10.06
C ASP A 248 10.58 25.20 8.76
N LEU A 249 9.96 24.30 8.00
CA LEU A 249 10.48 23.78 6.73
C LEU A 249 10.30 24.74 5.55
N GLU A 250 9.53 25.83 5.71
CA GLU A 250 9.16 26.76 4.63
C GLU A 250 10.37 27.39 3.90
N ASP A 251 11.55 27.42 4.52
CA ASP A 251 12.67 28.22 4.03
C ASP A 251 13.78 27.43 3.28
N GLU A 252 13.83 26.09 3.38
CA GLU A 252 15.00 25.32 2.89
C GLU A 252 14.77 24.43 1.66
N LEU A 253 13.57 23.89 1.44
CA LEU A 253 13.38 22.78 0.47
C LEU A 253 12.54 23.12 -0.76
N TYR A 254 11.73 24.17 -0.70
CA TYR A 254 10.79 24.55 -1.75
C TYR A 254 10.68 26.07 -1.86
N SER A 255 10.19 26.54 -3.00
CA SER A 255 9.97 27.96 -3.27
C SER A 255 8.50 28.31 -3.03
N LYS A 256 8.22 29.57 -2.65
CA LYS A 256 6.85 30.07 -2.44
C LYS A 256 6.46 31.03 -3.57
N LYS A 257 5.29 30.83 -4.17
CA LYS A 257 4.68 31.75 -5.15
C LYS A 257 3.18 31.81 -4.95
N ASN A 258 2.64 33.02 -4.71
CA ASN A 258 1.22 33.25 -4.45
C ASN A 258 0.69 32.33 -3.33
N ASP A 259 1.40 32.30 -2.20
CA ASP A 259 1.17 31.43 -1.04
C ASP A 259 1.32 29.92 -1.26
N LYS A 260 1.52 29.46 -2.48
CA LYS A 260 1.72 28.04 -2.79
C LYS A 260 3.20 27.64 -2.73
N HIS A 261 3.47 26.51 -2.09
CA HIS A 261 4.77 25.86 -2.08
C HIS A 261 4.96 25.07 -3.37
N PHE A 262 6.13 25.18 -3.98
CA PHE A 262 6.47 24.41 -5.16
C PHE A 262 7.94 24.02 -5.21
N ILE A 263 8.21 22.88 -5.83
CA ILE A 263 9.56 22.41 -6.15
C ILE A 263 9.75 22.35 -7.66
N GLN A 264 11.00 22.40 -8.07
CA GLN A 264 11.41 22.26 -9.46
C GLN A 264 12.39 21.10 -9.55
N SER A 265 12.27 20.29 -10.61
CA SER A 265 13.25 19.24 -10.89
C SER A 265 14.66 19.81 -10.99
N LYS A 266 15.64 19.10 -10.44
CA LYS A 266 17.06 19.44 -10.61
C LYS A 266 17.51 19.28 -12.08
N TYR A 267 16.86 18.37 -12.81
CA TYR A 267 17.24 18.00 -14.17
C TYR A 267 16.62 18.87 -15.26
N LEU A 268 15.61 19.67 -14.94
CA LEU A 268 15.05 20.66 -15.87
C LEU A 268 15.98 21.88 -16.06
N LYS A 269 17.05 22.01 -15.27
CA LYS A 269 17.84 23.25 -15.21
C LYS A 269 19.07 23.34 -16.12
N LEU A 270 19.54 22.28 -16.78
CA LEU A 270 20.99 22.24 -17.02
C LEU A 270 21.56 22.49 -18.42
N ASN A 271 20.89 22.36 -19.57
CA ASN A 271 21.61 22.63 -20.85
C ASN A 271 20.77 23.09 -22.07
N MET A 272 19.46 23.30 -21.95
CA MET A 272 18.59 23.53 -23.12
C MET A 272 18.03 24.95 -23.30
N PHE A 273 18.27 25.88 -22.37
CA PHE A 273 17.62 27.20 -22.42
C PHE A 273 18.60 28.35 -22.10
N PRO A 274 18.89 29.26 -23.06
CA PRO A 274 19.76 30.42 -22.85
C PRO A 274 19.10 31.60 -22.11
N ALA A 275 17.94 31.42 -21.47
CA ALA A 275 17.19 32.48 -20.78
C ALA A 275 16.75 32.03 -19.38
N PRO A 276 16.55 32.95 -18.41
CA PRO A 276 16.23 32.57 -17.04
C PRO A 276 14.89 31.82 -16.98
N LEU A 277 14.98 30.51 -16.71
CA LEU A 277 13.90 29.53 -16.52
C LEU A 277 12.82 29.92 -15.50
N ARG A 278 12.99 31.04 -14.77
CA ARG A 278 12.09 31.53 -13.72
C ARG A 278 10.65 31.82 -14.18
N LYS A 279 10.36 31.85 -15.49
CA LYS A 279 9.03 32.20 -16.02
C LYS A 279 8.15 31.00 -16.40
N PHE A 280 8.65 29.78 -16.35
CA PHE A 280 7.89 28.62 -16.83
C PHE A 280 7.23 27.88 -15.66
N GLU A 281 6.00 28.28 -15.31
CA GLU A 281 5.18 27.63 -14.26
C GLU A 281 4.91 26.15 -14.55
N VAL A 282 5.03 25.75 -15.81
CA VAL A 282 4.83 24.37 -16.28
C VAL A 282 5.80 23.37 -15.64
N PHE A 283 6.90 23.83 -15.05
CA PHE A 283 7.92 22.99 -14.42
C PHE A 283 7.85 23.01 -12.89
N ASN A 284 6.78 23.57 -12.33
CA ASN A 284 6.56 23.59 -10.90
C ASN A 284 5.71 22.39 -10.50
N CYS A 285 6.19 21.64 -9.50
CA CYS A 285 5.40 20.68 -8.77
C CYS A 285 4.91 21.38 -7.50
N PHE A 286 3.60 21.60 -7.38
CA PHE A 286 3.02 22.22 -6.19
C PHE A 286 2.91 21.21 -5.06
N ILE A 287 3.19 21.64 -3.84
CA ILE A 287 3.13 20.76 -2.66
C ILE A 287 1.88 21.09 -1.87
N GLU A 288 1.08 20.07 -1.57
CA GLU A 288 -0.06 20.16 -0.66
C GLU A 288 0.10 19.23 0.54
N TYR A 289 -0.42 19.67 1.68
CA TYR A 289 -0.35 18.94 2.94
C TYR A 289 -1.74 18.77 3.52
N TRP A 290 -2.08 17.54 3.87
CA TRP A 290 -3.41 17.17 4.32
C TRP A 290 -3.34 16.30 5.59
N SER A 291 -4.15 16.64 6.59
CA SER A 291 -4.36 15.80 7.77
C SER A 291 -5.55 14.88 7.51
N TRP A 292 -5.34 13.57 7.64
CA TRP A 292 -6.39 12.57 7.52
C TRP A 292 -7.15 12.43 8.83
N LYS A 293 -8.35 13.03 8.89
CA LYS A 293 -9.31 12.88 10.00
C LYS A 293 -10.62 12.36 9.43
N LYS A 294 -11.06 11.16 9.83
CA LYS A 294 -12.35 10.62 9.36
C LYS A 294 -13.49 11.62 9.68
N PRO A 295 -14.42 11.91 8.76
CA PRO A 295 -14.62 11.25 7.46
C PRO A 295 -13.91 11.89 6.26
N TYR A 296 -13.26 13.06 6.40
CA TYR A 296 -12.64 13.77 5.27
C TYR A 296 -11.31 14.41 5.67
N PRO A 297 -10.26 14.29 4.84
CA PRO A 297 -9.01 14.94 5.12
C PRO A 297 -9.15 16.46 5.06
N LYS A 298 -8.33 17.14 5.86
CA LYS A 298 -8.30 18.59 5.98
C LYS A 298 -6.96 19.12 5.49
N ARG A 299 -7.01 20.02 4.51
CA ARG A 299 -5.84 20.77 4.05
C ARG A 299 -5.27 21.63 5.18
N ILE A 300 -3.96 21.56 5.38
CA ILE A 300 -3.27 22.21 6.51
C ILE A 300 -2.69 23.56 6.11
N PHE A 301 -2.02 23.61 4.96
CA PHE A 301 -1.43 24.83 4.41
C PHE A 301 -2.18 25.19 3.11
N LYS A 302 -2.58 26.45 2.96
CA LYS A 302 -3.20 26.95 1.72
C LYS A 302 -2.13 27.42 0.76
#